data_AF-A0A0W0Z9C7-F1
#
_entry.id   AF-A0A0W0Z9C7-F1
#
_cell.length_a   1.000
_cell.length_b   1.000
_cell.length_c   1.000
_cell.angle_alpha   90.00
_cell.angle_beta   90.00
_cell.angle_gamma   90.00
#
_symmetry.space_group_name_H-M   'P 1'
#
loop_
_entity.id
_entity.type
_entity.pdbx_description
1 polymer ?
#
loop_
_entity_poly.entity_id
_entity_poly.type
_entity_poly.pdbx_seq_one_letter_code
_entity_poly.pdbx_strand_id
1 'polypeptide(L)'
;MQDVFIMKSPKDMKDQLQQYMDTIKNNSPQKGLFFKEIPSPDFIENLERSLRLSRFMSPQELLQGLQFIETLIVKKSDFFRGEDATFRAVLSRQYNRRILKDISAPSRAIPKEPHYIKSDAVLYRNLIRMHDTLLGRYEVARLHMNGEIPFSSVDYKPDVIQSTQAFRDLENTSKSSELPDKSNIILDVRRKGVTFYGSVIHPHEPEIKDDPYIIQTIERYVARQFYDKDDIVHFVDERIDEDGSRANKIYHFGGQFLEGIFLSELTNNVEFTETGQRGLERGMVKGHINWTKDPKTKEIYAKVNINILTCVYADPINKDDPQRFYAIGSDGSSLTMISEEELEQVNKRCSDEIAGKTENNVVPLCTMSARISLPVDRSTGKHFLRADKFTISFNTPDLRSSKEDHLYEHSRFRAIK
;
A
#
# COMPACT_ATOMS: atom_id res chain seq x y z
N MET A 1 27.42 22.73 -19.80
CA MET A 1 27.27 22.72 -18.34
C MET A 1 25.88 23.24 -18.05
N GLN A 2 24.89 22.34 -18.01
CA GLN A 2 23.52 22.66 -17.64
C GLN A 2 23.36 22.26 -16.18
N ASP A 3 22.94 23.23 -15.38
CA ASP A 3 22.63 23.02 -13.97
C ASP A 3 21.60 21.91 -13.84
N VAL A 4 22.00 20.83 -13.16
CA VAL A 4 21.12 19.79 -12.68
C VAL A 4 20.17 20.48 -11.69
N PHE A 5 18.93 20.70 -12.09
CA PHE A 5 17.85 21.03 -11.18
C PHE A 5 17.62 19.80 -10.30
N ILE A 6 18.42 19.68 -9.24
CA ILE A 6 18.07 18.87 -8.08
C ILE A 6 16.83 19.55 -7.51
N MET A 7 15.65 18.96 -7.74
CA MET A 7 14.47 19.33 -6.95
C MET A 7 14.88 19.10 -5.50
N LYS A 8 15.09 20.19 -4.77
CA LYS A 8 15.21 20.14 -3.31
C LYS A 8 14.02 19.30 -2.83
N SER A 9 14.32 18.25 -2.06
CA SER A 9 13.35 17.41 -1.34
C SER A 9 12.13 18.27 -0.99
N PRO A 10 10.90 17.86 -1.37
CA PRO A 10 9.71 18.58 -0.96
C PRO A 10 9.79 18.74 0.56
N LYS A 11 9.88 19.98 1.06
CA LYS A 11 9.87 20.24 2.52
C LYS A 11 8.80 19.34 3.13
N ASP A 12 9.17 18.57 4.14
CA ASP A 12 8.30 17.61 4.81
C ASP A 12 6.91 18.25 5.00
N MET A 13 5.86 17.53 4.60
CA MET A 13 4.49 18.01 4.73
C MET A 13 4.20 18.47 6.16
N LYS A 14 4.73 17.75 7.15
CA LYS A 14 4.64 18.12 8.56
C LYS A 14 5.20 19.52 8.80
N ASP A 15 6.42 19.80 8.32
CA ASP A 15 7.08 21.10 8.51
C ASP A 15 6.32 22.24 7.82
N GLN A 16 5.77 21.99 6.62
CA GLN A 16 4.96 22.98 5.91
C GLN A 16 3.68 23.32 6.69
N LEU A 17 2.97 22.29 7.16
CA LEU A 17 1.75 22.49 7.94
C LEU A 17 2.05 23.11 9.31
N GLN A 18 3.16 22.73 9.93
CA GLN A 18 3.62 23.32 11.19
C GLN A 18 3.95 24.80 11.01
N GLN A 19 4.60 25.20 9.91
CA GLN A 19 4.86 26.60 9.61
C GLN A 19 3.55 27.43 9.49
N TYR A 20 2.52 26.86 8.86
CA TYR A 20 1.20 27.50 8.80
C TYR A 20 0.55 27.58 10.19
N MET A 21 0.70 26.54 11.00
CA MET A 21 0.19 26.49 12.37
C MET A 21 0.87 27.53 13.26
N ASP A 22 2.20 27.61 13.21
CA ASP A 22 3.00 28.58 13.95
C ASP A 22 2.65 30.00 13.51
N THR A 23 2.34 30.22 12.23
CA THR A 23 1.85 31.52 11.76
C THR A 23 0.49 31.85 12.37
N ILE A 24 -0.44 30.90 12.47
CA ILE A 24 -1.73 31.12 13.14
C ILE A 24 -1.50 31.42 14.64
N LYS A 25 -0.64 30.66 15.31
CA LYS A 25 -0.27 30.85 16.72
C LYS A 25 0.41 32.18 17.00
N ASN A 26 1.43 32.55 16.22
CA ASN A 26 2.20 33.77 16.43
C ASN A 26 1.41 35.05 16.08
N ASN A 27 0.41 34.92 15.21
CA ASN A 27 -0.57 35.99 14.97
C ASN A 27 -1.73 35.95 15.98
N SER A 28 -1.73 34.99 16.91
CA SER A 28 -2.57 34.99 18.12
C SER A 28 -1.75 35.62 19.26
N PRO A 29 -2.29 36.58 20.03
CA PRO A 29 -1.46 37.38 20.91
C PRO A 29 -0.91 36.54 22.08
N GLN A 30 0.38 36.75 22.36
CA GLN A 30 0.86 36.70 23.73
C GLN A 30 0.15 37.82 24.51
N LYS A 31 -0.32 37.52 25.74
CA LYS A 31 -0.99 38.46 26.65
C LYS A 31 -0.42 39.87 26.53
N GLY A 32 -1.17 40.84 25.97
CA GLY A 32 -0.84 42.25 26.12
C GLY A 32 -1.03 43.22 24.94
N LEU A 33 -1.50 42.82 23.76
CA LEU A 33 -1.74 43.78 22.66
C LEU A 33 -3.23 43.83 22.27
N PHE A 34 -3.81 45.01 22.48
CA PHE A 34 -5.20 45.36 22.21
C PHE A 34 -5.43 45.55 20.70
N PHE A 35 -6.57 45.06 20.22
CA PHE A 35 -7.13 45.23 18.87
C PHE A 35 -6.58 44.34 17.74
N LYS A 36 -6.90 43.04 17.82
CA LYS A 36 -7.36 42.18 16.70
C LYS A 36 -8.15 41.04 17.34
N GLU A 37 -9.36 40.75 16.86
CA GLU A 37 -10.20 39.69 17.44
C GLU A 37 -9.73 38.31 16.96
N ILE A 38 -9.44 37.45 17.91
CA ILE A 38 -8.48 36.34 17.80
C ILE A 38 -9.22 35.00 17.65
N PRO A 39 -8.69 33.99 16.91
CA PRO A 39 -9.07 32.61 17.15
C PRO A 39 -8.89 32.23 18.64
N SER A 40 -9.88 31.58 19.26
CA SER A 40 -9.75 31.19 20.67
C SER A 40 -8.59 30.20 20.85
N PRO A 41 -7.89 30.19 22.01
CA PRO A 41 -6.91 29.14 22.32
C PRO A 41 -7.48 27.73 22.12
N ASP A 42 -8.75 27.52 22.50
CA ASP A 42 -9.49 26.28 22.28
C ASP A 42 -9.61 25.92 20.78
N PHE A 43 -9.76 26.90 19.89
CA PHE A 43 -9.78 26.64 18.44
C PHE A 43 -8.41 26.16 17.95
N ILE A 44 -7.33 26.79 18.38
CA ILE A 44 -5.97 26.41 17.98
C ILE A 44 -5.67 24.99 18.47
N GLU A 45 -5.97 24.70 19.74
CA GLU A 45 -5.78 23.36 20.30
C GLU A 45 -6.61 22.31 19.55
N ASN A 46 -7.86 22.63 19.20
CA ASN A 46 -8.71 21.74 18.41
C ASN A 46 -8.20 21.56 16.98
N LEU A 47 -7.67 22.60 16.35
CA LEU A 47 -7.05 22.51 15.02
C LEU A 47 -5.81 21.62 15.07
N GLU A 48 -4.93 21.81 16.06
CA GLU A 48 -3.75 20.95 16.24
C GLU A 48 -4.13 19.49 16.50
N ARG A 49 -5.09 19.27 17.40
CA ARG A 49 -5.57 17.93 17.75
C ARG A 49 -6.27 17.24 16.58
N SER A 50 -6.93 18.00 15.71
CA SER A 50 -7.63 17.46 14.54
C SER A 50 -6.68 17.18 13.38
N LEU A 51 -5.65 18.03 13.21
CA LEU A 51 -4.65 17.84 12.15
C LEU A 51 -3.63 16.75 12.49
N ARG A 52 -3.32 16.51 13.77
CA ARG A 52 -2.39 15.44 14.23
C ARG A 52 -1.12 15.36 13.37
N LEU A 53 -0.45 16.51 13.22
CA LEU A 53 0.68 16.64 12.30
C LEU A 53 1.79 15.63 12.60
N SER A 54 2.03 14.73 11.66
CA SER A 54 3.06 13.69 11.74
C SER A 54 3.71 13.51 10.36
N ARG A 55 4.93 12.98 10.35
CA ARG A 55 5.62 12.56 9.11
C ARG A 55 4.94 11.35 8.47
N PHE A 56 4.17 10.61 9.28
CA PHE A 56 3.42 9.44 8.86
C PHE A 56 1.94 9.60 9.24
N MET A 57 1.19 10.37 8.46
CA MET A 57 -0.27 10.47 8.50
C MET A 57 -0.87 9.46 7.53
N SER A 58 -1.89 8.73 7.97
CA SER A 58 -2.69 7.89 7.10
C SER A 58 -3.57 8.76 6.19
N PRO A 59 -3.98 8.26 5.02
CA PRO A 59 -4.94 8.94 4.16
C PRO A 59 -6.27 9.25 4.86
N GLN A 60 -6.68 8.43 5.83
CA GLN A 60 -7.83 8.73 6.67
C GLN A 60 -7.57 9.90 7.63
N GLU A 61 -6.38 10.04 8.21
CA GLU A 61 -6.02 11.20 9.03
C GLU A 61 -5.97 12.49 8.19
N LEU A 62 -5.45 12.41 6.96
CA LEU A 62 -5.50 13.52 6.00
C LEU A 62 -6.95 13.94 5.70
N LEU A 63 -7.82 12.96 5.43
CA LEU A 63 -9.25 13.19 5.20
C LEU A 63 -9.94 13.82 6.41
N GLN A 64 -9.62 13.37 7.62
CA GLN A 64 -10.16 13.94 8.86
C GLN A 64 -9.74 15.42 9.03
N GLY A 65 -8.47 15.74 8.77
CA GLY A 65 -7.98 17.12 8.79
C GLY A 65 -8.70 18.02 7.77
N LEU A 66 -8.92 17.52 6.55
CA LEU A 66 -9.68 18.24 5.53
C LEU A 66 -11.14 18.46 5.93
N GLN A 67 -11.80 17.41 6.44
CA GLN A 67 -13.18 17.50 6.92
C GLN A 67 -13.31 18.51 8.06
N PHE A 68 -12.34 18.55 8.97
CA PHE A 68 -12.30 19.55 10.04
C PHE A 68 -12.25 20.97 9.47
N ILE A 69 -11.29 21.26 8.58
CA ILE A 69 -11.16 22.61 7.99
C ILE A 69 -12.42 23.01 7.23
N GLU A 70 -12.98 22.13 6.41
CA GLU A 70 -14.17 22.43 5.61
C GLU A 70 -15.44 22.67 6.42
N THR A 71 -15.53 22.09 7.62
CA THR A 71 -16.71 22.16 8.49
C THR A 71 -16.68 23.33 9.47
N LEU A 72 -15.57 24.08 9.54
CA LEU A 72 -15.49 25.31 10.31
C LEU A 72 -16.60 26.29 9.89
N ILE A 73 -17.25 26.93 10.85
CA ILE A 73 -18.30 27.92 10.62
C ILE A 73 -17.69 29.32 10.66
N VAL A 74 -17.73 30.00 9.53
CA VAL A 74 -17.42 31.43 9.43
C VAL A 74 -18.62 32.24 9.90
N LYS A 75 -18.43 33.01 10.98
CA LYS A 75 -19.46 33.92 11.49
C LYS A 75 -19.62 35.15 10.58
N LYS A 76 -20.88 35.51 10.29
CA LYS A 76 -21.30 36.79 9.68
C LYS A 76 -20.37 37.25 8.57
N SER A 77 -20.23 36.42 7.53
CA SER A 77 -19.35 36.77 6.40
C SER A 77 -19.97 37.88 5.56
N ASP A 78 -19.21 38.95 5.29
CA ASP A 78 -19.62 40.03 4.38
C ASP A 78 -19.98 39.48 2.99
N PHE A 79 -19.30 38.43 2.55
CA PHE A 79 -19.56 37.76 1.28
C PHE A 79 -20.90 37.02 1.26
N PHE A 80 -21.36 36.53 2.42
CA PHE A 80 -22.63 35.82 2.59
C PHE A 80 -23.72 36.70 3.19
N ARG A 81 -23.69 38.02 2.93
CA ARG A 81 -24.73 38.97 3.36
C ARG A 81 -24.99 38.96 4.87
N GLY A 82 -23.95 38.71 5.66
CA GLY A 82 -24.04 38.66 7.12
C GLY A 82 -24.57 37.34 7.68
N GLU A 83 -24.74 36.32 6.85
CA GLU A 83 -25.07 34.96 7.28
C GLU A 83 -23.80 34.18 7.67
N ASP A 84 -23.99 33.19 8.53
CA ASP A 84 -22.96 32.21 8.86
C ASP A 84 -22.80 31.22 7.70
N ALA A 85 -21.56 30.88 7.35
CA ALA A 85 -21.25 29.99 6.25
C ALA A 85 -20.20 28.96 6.64
N THR A 86 -20.25 27.76 6.05
CA THR A 86 -19.14 26.80 6.22
C THR A 86 -17.90 27.28 5.48
N PHE A 87 -16.72 26.92 5.98
CA PHE A 87 -15.47 27.23 5.30
C PHE A 87 -15.39 26.53 3.93
N ARG A 88 -16.05 25.38 3.75
CA ARG A 88 -16.33 24.78 2.43
C ARG A 88 -17.01 25.76 1.47
N ALA A 89 -18.04 26.48 1.92
CA ALA A 89 -18.75 27.45 1.09
C ALA A 89 -17.86 28.65 0.76
N VAL A 90 -17.01 29.09 1.69
CA VAL A 90 -16.00 30.13 1.47
C VAL A 90 -14.98 29.67 0.42
N LEU A 91 -14.40 28.48 0.57
CA LEU A 91 -13.45 27.88 -0.37
C LEU A 91 -14.03 27.83 -1.79
N SER A 92 -15.20 27.23 -1.94
CA SER A 92 -15.81 26.99 -3.26
C SER A 92 -16.40 28.25 -3.90
N ARG A 93 -17.12 29.11 -3.16
CA ARG A 93 -17.86 30.24 -3.74
C ARG A 93 -17.08 31.54 -3.77
N GLN A 94 -16.26 31.80 -2.75
CA GLN A 94 -15.49 33.05 -2.67
C GLN A 94 -14.11 32.91 -3.31
N TYR A 95 -13.43 31.78 -3.08
CA TYR A 95 -12.05 31.57 -3.56
C TYR A 95 -11.92 30.62 -4.75
N ASN A 96 -13.04 30.05 -5.23
CA ASN A 96 -13.09 29.09 -6.33
C ASN A 96 -12.07 27.94 -6.18
N ARG A 97 -11.94 27.42 -4.95
CA ARG A 97 -11.05 26.31 -4.59
C ARG A 97 -11.81 24.99 -4.64
N ARG A 98 -11.09 23.93 -5.02
CA ARG A 98 -11.58 22.54 -4.95
C ARG A 98 -11.87 22.16 -3.50
N ILE A 99 -12.82 21.26 -3.29
CA ILE A 99 -13.21 20.74 -1.98
C ILE A 99 -13.26 19.21 -2.01
N LEU A 100 -13.31 18.56 -0.85
CA LEU A 100 -13.40 17.10 -0.69
C LEU A 100 -14.52 16.45 -1.51
N LYS A 101 -15.65 17.16 -1.69
CA LYS A 101 -16.78 16.65 -2.48
C LYS A 101 -16.38 16.41 -3.94
N ASP A 102 -15.42 17.16 -4.46
CA ASP A 102 -14.98 17.09 -5.85
C ASP A 102 -14.13 15.84 -6.14
N ILE A 103 -13.72 15.09 -5.11
CA ILE A 103 -12.88 13.89 -5.24
C ILE A 103 -13.52 12.60 -4.72
N SER A 104 -14.85 12.58 -4.58
CA SER A 104 -15.63 11.40 -4.17
C SER A 104 -15.13 10.76 -2.86
N ALA A 105 -14.59 11.55 -1.94
CA ALA A 105 -14.12 11.05 -0.66
C ALA A 105 -15.29 10.56 0.22
N PRO A 106 -15.11 9.48 1.01
CA PRO A 106 -16.16 8.99 1.88
C PRO A 106 -16.53 10.05 2.92
N SER A 107 -17.82 10.42 2.96
CA SER A 107 -18.36 11.30 3.97
C SER A 107 -18.33 10.59 5.32
N ARG A 108 -17.40 10.98 6.21
CA ARG A 108 -17.40 10.50 7.60
C ARG A 108 -18.05 11.53 8.52
N ALA A 109 -18.39 11.08 9.73
CA ALA A 109 -19.12 11.88 10.71
C ALA A 109 -18.41 13.22 10.98
N ILE A 110 -19.15 14.30 10.75
CA ILE A 110 -18.78 15.69 11.03
C ILE A 110 -18.52 15.82 12.54
N PRO A 111 -17.56 16.65 12.99
CA PRO A 111 -17.39 16.96 14.41
C PRO A 111 -18.74 17.30 15.06
N LYS A 112 -19.02 16.72 16.24
CA LYS A 112 -20.31 16.90 16.94
C LYS A 112 -20.58 18.35 17.34
N GLU A 113 -19.54 19.18 17.41
CA GLU A 113 -19.64 20.58 17.82
C GLU A 113 -19.15 21.52 16.72
N PRO A 114 -19.94 22.53 16.33
CA PRO A 114 -19.52 23.51 15.33
C PRO A 114 -18.43 24.41 15.90
N HIS A 115 -17.27 24.44 15.25
CA HIS A 115 -16.19 25.39 15.56
C HIS A 115 -16.39 26.67 14.77
N TYR A 116 -16.51 27.78 15.47
CA TYR A 116 -16.74 29.09 14.86
C TYR A 116 -15.44 29.86 14.71
N ILE A 117 -15.21 30.42 13.52
CA ILE A 117 -14.12 31.34 13.21
C ILE A 117 -14.71 32.67 12.73
N LYS A 118 -14.03 33.77 13.05
CA LYS A 118 -14.36 35.09 12.49
C LYS A 118 -13.65 35.29 11.15
N SER A 119 -14.08 36.28 10.38
CA SER A 119 -13.41 36.70 9.16
C SER A 119 -12.07 37.36 9.49
N ASP A 120 -10.98 36.62 9.29
CA ASP A 120 -9.60 37.12 9.41
C ASP A 120 -8.79 36.67 8.19
N ALA A 121 -8.19 37.64 7.48
CA ALA A 121 -7.50 37.39 6.22
C ALA A 121 -6.19 36.59 6.37
N VAL A 122 -5.55 36.62 7.54
CA VAL A 122 -4.33 35.83 7.82
C VAL A 122 -4.72 34.41 8.17
N LEU A 123 -5.71 34.22 9.02
CA LEU A 123 -6.28 32.92 9.35
C LEU A 123 -6.78 32.22 8.09
N TYR A 124 -7.59 32.89 7.27
CA TYR A 124 -8.14 32.30 6.04
C TYR A 124 -7.04 31.89 5.08
N ARG A 125 -6.03 32.74 4.88
CA ARG A 125 -4.91 32.42 4.01
C ARG A 125 -4.16 31.17 4.47
N ASN A 126 -3.94 31.00 5.76
CA ASN A 126 -3.27 29.82 6.28
C ASN A 126 -4.18 28.58 6.27
N LEU A 127 -5.47 28.71 6.57
CA LEU A 127 -6.44 27.62 6.45
C LEU A 127 -6.60 27.15 5.00
N ILE A 128 -6.64 28.07 4.03
CA ILE A 128 -6.65 27.75 2.60
C ILE A 128 -5.37 27.00 2.22
N ARG A 129 -4.19 27.46 2.67
CA ARG A 129 -2.92 26.78 2.40
C ARG A 129 -2.87 25.38 3.01
N MET A 130 -3.25 25.24 4.28
CA MET A 130 -3.35 23.94 4.95
C MET A 130 -4.31 23.01 4.19
N HIS A 131 -5.49 23.52 3.84
CA HIS A 131 -6.49 22.80 3.06
C HIS A 131 -5.93 22.32 1.72
N ASP A 132 -5.38 23.22 0.91
CA ASP A 132 -4.85 22.88 -0.42
C ASP A 132 -3.69 21.87 -0.31
N THR A 133 -2.82 22.01 0.70
CA THR A 133 -1.76 21.03 0.99
C THR A 133 -2.34 19.68 1.34
N LEU A 134 -3.25 19.60 2.32
CA LEU A 134 -3.86 18.34 2.74
C LEU A 134 -4.62 17.66 1.59
N LEU A 135 -5.36 18.44 0.79
CA LEU A 135 -6.16 17.94 -0.32
C LEU A 135 -5.27 17.31 -1.38
N GLY A 136 -4.21 18.04 -1.79
CA GLY A 136 -3.25 17.52 -2.75
C GLY A 136 -2.56 16.23 -2.27
N ARG A 137 -2.20 16.14 -0.99
CA ARG A 137 -1.56 14.92 -0.45
C ARG A 137 -2.53 13.75 -0.31
N TYR A 138 -3.76 14.03 0.12
CA TYR A 138 -4.80 13.00 0.16
C TYR A 138 -5.10 12.44 -1.23
N GLU A 139 -5.18 13.28 -2.26
CA GLU A 139 -5.38 12.85 -3.64
C GLU A 139 -4.26 11.92 -4.11
N VAL A 140 -3.00 12.34 -3.95
CA VAL A 140 -1.83 11.53 -4.33
C VAL A 140 -1.83 10.20 -3.59
N ALA A 141 -1.98 10.22 -2.26
CA ALA A 141 -1.99 9.01 -1.45
C ALA A 141 -3.14 8.06 -1.85
N ARG A 142 -4.34 8.58 -2.10
CA ARG A 142 -5.49 7.80 -2.56
C ARG A 142 -5.22 7.11 -3.90
N LEU A 143 -4.67 7.83 -4.87
CA LEU A 143 -4.39 7.29 -6.19
C LEU A 143 -3.27 6.22 -6.12
N HIS A 144 -2.25 6.39 -5.29
CA HIS A 144 -1.21 5.36 -5.06
C HIS A 144 -1.74 4.11 -4.36
N MET A 145 -2.59 4.25 -3.35
CA MET A 145 -3.20 3.09 -2.67
C MET A 145 -4.08 2.26 -3.62
N ASN A 146 -4.78 2.92 -4.53
CA ASN A 146 -5.59 2.26 -5.54
C ASN A 146 -4.77 1.70 -6.72
N GLY A 147 -3.46 1.95 -6.75
CA GLY A 147 -2.58 1.55 -7.87
C GLY A 147 -2.86 2.30 -9.18
N GLU A 148 -3.49 3.48 -9.11
CA GLU A 148 -3.91 4.25 -10.29
C GLU A 148 -2.75 5.05 -10.92
N ILE A 149 -1.77 5.48 -10.11
CA ILE A 149 -0.64 6.32 -10.56
C ILE A 149 0.73 5.84 -10.04
N PRO A 150 1.15 4.59 -10.23
CA PRO A 150 2.49 4.18 -9.80
C PRO A 150 3.56 5.10 -10.44
N PHE A 151 4.58 5.48 -9.67
CA PHE A 151 5.70 6.28 -10.15
C PHE A 151 6.46 5.57 -11.26
N SER A 152 6.69 4.28 -11.07
CA SER A 152 7.25 3.39 -12.10
C SER A 152 6.60 2.01 -11.98
N SER A 153 6.51 1.32 -13.11
CA SER A 153 5.99 -0.04 -13.18
C SER A 153 6.82 -0.83 -14.19
N VAL A 154 7.33 -1.97 -13.76
CA VAL A 154 8.22 -2.82 -14.56
C VAL A 154 7.55 -4.17 -14.75
N ASP A 155 7.12 -4.43 -15.98
CA ASP A 155 6.66 -5.73 -16.43
C ASP A 155 7.85 -6.58 -16.87
N TYR A 156 8.06 -7.70 -16.19
CA TYR A 156 9.20 -8.56 -16.50
C TYR A 156 8.87 -9.38 -17.74
N LYS A 157 9.72 -9.26 -18.75
CA LYS A 157 9.69 -10.13 -19.93
C LYS A 157 10.04 -11.58 -19.52
N PRO A 158 9.55 -12.61 -20.25
CA PRO A 158 9.76 -14.00 -19.86
C PRO A 158 11.24 -14.40 -19.69
N ASP A 159 12.12 -13.86 -20.52
CA ASP A 159 13.58 -14.03 -20.44
C ASP A 159 14.16 -13.39 -19.18
N VAL A 160 13.66 -12.21 -18.79
CA VAL A 160 14.04 -11.54 -17.53
C VAL A 160 13.62 -12.40 -16.34
N ILE A 161 12.38 -12.88 -16.31
CA ILE A 161 11.88 -13.80 -15.26
C ILE A 161 12.79 -15.02 -15.16
N GLN A 162 13.10 -15.67 -16.29
CA GLN A 162 13.98 -16.83 -16.31
C GLN A 162 15.42 -16.51 -15.91
N SER A 163 15.88 -15.27 -16.03
CA SER A 163 17.23 -14.84 -15.64
C SER A 163 17.35 -14.48 -14.16
N THR A 164 16.24 -14.09 -13.53
CA THR A 164 16.20 -13.66 -12.14
C THR A 164 16.51 -14.83 -11.21
N GLN A 165 17.50 -14.64 -10.33
CA GLN A 165 17.91 -15.67 -9.38
C GLN A 165 16.73 -16.14 -8.51
N ALA A 166 15.92 -15.22 -7.99
CA ALA A 166 14.72 -15.57 -7.22
C ALA A 166 13.81 -16.54 -8.00
N PHE A 167 13.46 -16.26 -9.25
CA PHE A 167 12.56 -17.14 -10.01
C PHE A 167 13.23 -18.43 -10.52
N ARG A 168 14.55 -18.45 -10.69
CA ARG A 168 15.29 -19.71 -10.92
C ARG A 168 15.25 -20.61 -9.69
N ASP A 169 15.45 -20.04 -8.52
CA ASP A 169 15.37 -20.75 -7.25
C ASP A 169 13.94 -21.25 -7.00
N LEU A 170 12.91 -20.58 -7.50
CA LEU A 170 11.53 -21.09 -7.48
C LEU A 170 11.36 -22.38 -8.24
N GLU A 171 11.84 -22.44 -9.49
CA GLU A 171 11.69 -23.65 -10.29
C GLU A 171 12.40 -24.82 -9.62
N ASN A 172 13.57 -24.59 -9.02
CA ASN A 172 14.31 -25.62 -8.31
C ASN A 172 13.66 -26.02 -6.98
N THR A 173 13.28 -25.03 -6.16
CA THR A 173 12.71 -25.23 -4.82
C THR A 173 11.31 -25.85 -4.89
N SER A 174 10.50 -25.46 -5.87
CA SER A 174 9.13 -25.97 -6.03
C SER A 174 9.04 -27.36 -6.64
N LYS A 175 10.15 -27.95 -7.10
CA LYS A 175 10.19 -29.37 -7.48
C LYS A 175 10.10 -30.30 -6.27
N SER A 176 10.61 -29.88 -5.11
CA SER A 176 10.46 -30.59 -3.84
C SER A 176 9.00 -30.63 -3.38
N SER A 177 8.54 -31.75 -2.79
CA SER A 177 7.17 -31.87 -2.23
C SER A 177 6.89 -30.83 -1.15
N GLU A 178 7.79 -30.72 -0.17
CA GLU A 178 7.72 -29.79 0.96
C GLU A 178 9.08 -29.15 1.23
N LEU A 179 9.07 -27.99 1.90
CA LEU A 179 10.28 -27.36 2.45
C LEU A 179 10.64 -27.93 3.83
N PRO A 180 11.92 -27.81 4.28
CA PRO A 180 12.33 -28.30 5.61
C PRO A 180 11.54 -27.71 6.78
N ASP A 181 11.03 -26.50 6.65
CA ASP A 181 10.21 -25.82 7.66
C ASP A 181 8.74 -26.29 7.70
N LYS A 182 8.33 -27.11 6.71
CA LYS A 182 6.98 -27.65 6.54
C LYS A 182 5.89 -26.58 6.47
N SER A 183 6.24 -25.38 6.01
CA SER A 183 5.30 -24.29 5.83
C SER A 183 4.23 -24.64 4.79
N ASN A 184 3.01 -24.15 5.03
CA ASN A 184 1.83 -24.43 4.22
C ASN A 184 0.89 -23.22 4.18
N ILE A 185 -0.15 -23.31 3.35
CA ILE A 185 -1.08 -22.23 3.04
C ILE A 185 -2.15 -21.97 4.12
N ILE A 186 -2.24 -22.79 5.18
CA ILE A 186 -3.34 -22.73 6.14
C ILE A 186 -3.41 -21.38 6.87
N LEU A 187 -2.26 -20.85 7.29
CA LEU A 187 -2.21 -19.53 7.94
C LEU A 187 -2.66 -18.42 6.99
N ASP A 188 -2.32 -18.52 5.71
CA ASP A 188 -2.71 -17.55 4.69
C ASP A 188 -4.22 -17.61 4.42
N VAL A 189 -4.81 -18.81 4.38
CA VAL A 189 -6.27 -19.02 4.28
C VAL A 189 -7.00 -18.42 5.49
N ARG A 190 -6.51 -18.67 6.72
CA ARG A 190 -7.10 -18.13 7.95
C ARG A 190 -7.12 -16.62 8.00
N ARG A 191 -6.06 -15.99 7.49
CA ARG A 191 -5.95 -14.53 7.35
C ARG A 191 -6.81 -13.97 6.20
N LYS A 192 -7.56 -14.83 5.49
CA LYS A 192 -8.31 -14.50 4.27
C LYS A 192 -7.42 -13.96 3.14
N GLY A 193 -6.12 -14.27 3.22
CA GLY A 193 -5.13 -13.94 2.19
C GLY A 193 -5.23 -14.85 0.97
N VAL A 194 -5.99 -15.94 1.04
CA VAL A 194 -6.12 -16.92 -0.05
C VAL A 194 -7.57 -17.13 -0.43
N THR A 195 -7.83 -17.09 -1.73
CA THR A 195 -9.14 -17.40 -2.31
C THR A 195 -9.03 -18.41 -3.45
N PHE A 196 -10.14 -19.09 -3.71
CA PHE A 196 -10.32 -19.96 -4.87
C PHE A 196 -11.49 -19.44 -5.69
N TYR A 197 -11.26 -19.08 -6.95
CA TYR A 197 -12.21 -18.32 -7.77
C TYR A 197 -12.76 -17.06 -7.06
N GLY A 198 -11.91 -16.38 -6.27
CA GLY A 198 -12.30 -15.21 -5.49
C GLY A 198 -13.16 -15.49 -4.26
N SER A 199 -13.46 -16.77 -3.97
CA SER A 199 -14.19 -17.17 -2.77
C SER A 199 -13.24 -17.53 -1.64
N VAL A 200 -13.54 -17.05 -0.43
CA VAL A 200 -12.78 -17.32 0.79
C VAL A 200 -13.13 -18.72 1.30
N ILE A 201 -12.12 -19.48 1.74
CA ILE A 201 -12.37 -20.72 2.48
C ILE A 201 -12.60 -20.36 3.95
N HIS A 202 -13.71 -20.81 4.51
CA HIS A 202 -13.99 -20.66 5.93
C HIS A 202 -13.40 -21.86 6.69
N PRO A 203 -12.32 -21.68 7.47
CA PRO A 203 -11.76 -22.75 8.30
C PRO A 203 -12.78 -23.21 9.34
N HIS A 204 -12.70 -24.48 9.73
CA HIS A 204 -13.63 -25.08 10.68
C HIS A 204 -13.37 -24.58 12.12
N GLU A 205 -12.09 -24.51 12.50
CA GLU A 205 -11.64 -24.00 13.79
C GLU A 205 -10.33 -23.18 13.63
N PRO A 206 -10.13 -22.12 14.43
CA PRO A 206 -9.00 -21.22 14.30
C PRO A 206 -7.63 -21.83 14.62
N GLU A 207 -7.55 -22.99 15.30
CA GLU A 207 -6.30 -23.52 15.89
C GLU A 207 -5.79 -24.83 15.28
N ILE A 208 -6.56 -25.53 14.42
CA ILE A 208 -6.16 -26.82 13.84
C ILE A 208 -5.01 -26.65 12.85
N LYS A 209 -3.83 -27.25 13.08
CA LYS A 209 -2.67 -27.09 12.19
C LYS A 209 -2.91 -27.62 10.76
N ASP A 210 -3.71 -28.68 10.63
CA ASP A 210 -4.09 -29.33 9.37
C ASP A 210 -5.63 -29.33 9.24
N ASP A 211 -6.22 -28.18 8.89
CA ASP A 211 -7.68 -28.03 8.84
C ASP A 211 -8.29 -28.90 7.72
N PRO A 212 -9.13 -29.91 8.06
CA PRO A 212 -9.66 -30.85 7.08
C PRO A 212 -10.52 -30.18 6.00
N TYR A 213 -11.19 -29.06 6.30
CA TYR A 213 -12.00 -28.34 5.32
C TYR A 213 -11.13 -27.64 4.28
N ILE A 214 -10.01 -27.05 4.72
CA ILE A 214 -9.05 -26.44 3.79
C ILE A 214 -8.47 -27.51 2.88
N ILE A 215 -8.06 -28.64 3.45
CA ILE A 215 -7.48 -29.78 2.72
C ILE A 215 -8.47 -30.31 1.67
N GLN A 216 -9.68 -30.68 2.10
CA GLN A 216 -10.72 -31.17 1.19
C GLN A 216 -11.08 -30.15 0.10
N THR A 217 -11.07 -28.86 0.42
CA THR A 217 -11.34 -27.82 -0.57
C THR A 217 -10.25 -27.79 -1.64
N ILE A 218 -8.97 -27.91 -1.26
CA ILE A 218 -7.84 -27.95 -2.21
C ILE A 218 -7.91 -29.21 -3.09
N GLU A 219 -8.12 -30.38 -2.49
CA GLU A 219 -8.18 -31.67 -3.20
C GLU A 219 -9.33 -31.69 -4.22
N ARG A 220 -10.54 -31.31 -3.77
CA ARG A 220 -11.70 -31.14 -4.68
C ARG A 220 -11.46 -30.06 -5.73
N TYR A 221 -10.79 -28.98 -5.34
CA TYR A 221 -10.46 -27.93 -6.28
C TYR A 221 -9.58 -28.45 -7.40
N VAL A 222 -8.62 -29.34 -7.16
CA VAL A 222 -7.75 -29.86 -8.24
C VAL A 222 -8.31 -31.08 -8.97
N ALA A 223 -9.32 -31.75 -8.41
CA ALA A 223 -9.92 -32.98 -8.96
C ALA A 223 -10.19 -32.90 -10.48
N ARG A 224 -9.87 -33.99 -11.19
CA ARG A 224 -10.15 -34.14 -12.63
C ARG A 224 -11.40 -34.99 -12.82
N GLN A 225 -12.26 -34.55 -13.72
CA GLN A 225 -13.34 -35.36 -14.26
C GLN A 225 -12.87 -36.04 -15.54
N PHE A 226 -13.11 -37.34 -15.65
CA PHE A 226 -12.98 -38.07 -16.91
C PHE A 226 -14.19 -38.97 -17.11
N TYR A 227 -14.56 -39.17 -18.37
CA TYR A 227 -15.60 -40.10 -18.77
C TYR A 227 -14.93 -41.40 -19.16
N ASP A 228 -15.44 -42.52 -18.66
CA ASP A 228 -15.05 -43.81 -19.20
C ASP A 228 -15.81 -44.13 -20.51
N LYS A 229 -15.64 -45.35 -21.01
CA LYS A 229 -16.27 -45.79 -22.27
C LYS A 229 -17.80 -45.92 -22.19
N ASP A 230 -18.35 -45.90 -20.98
CA ASP A 230 -19.78 -46.07 -20.68
C ASP A 230 -20.43 -44.75 -20.22
N ASP A 231 -19.78 -43.60 -20.46
CA ASP A 231 -20.20 -42.25 -20.04
C ASP A 231 -20.32 -42.07 -18.51
N ILE A 232 -19.65 -42.92 -17.71
CA ILE A 232 -19.60 -42.76 -16.26
C ILE A 232 -18.53 -41.72 -15.90
N VAL A 233 -18.91 -40.71 -15.10
CA VAL A 233 -18.00 -39.69 -14.60
C VAL A 233 -17.19 -40.24 -13.44
N HIS A 234 -15.88 -40.29 -13.62
CA HIS A 234 -14.91 -40.60 -12.57
C HIS A 234 -14.18 -39.34 -12.13
N PHE A 235 -13.93 -39.22 -10.83
CA PHE A 235 -13.12 -38.16 -10.24
C PHE A 235 -11.76 -38.73 -9.81
N VAL A 236 -10.67 -38.20 -10.37
CA VAL A 236 -9.32 -38.43 -9.80
C VAL A 236 -9.07 -37.31 -8.80
N ASP A 237 -9.18 -37.64 -7.52
CA ASP A 237 -8.76 -36.76 -6.43
C ASP A 237 -7.24 -36.83 -6.32
N GLU A 238 -6.56 -35.72 -6.61
CA GLU A 238 -5.16 -35.54 -6.26
C GLU A 238 -5.09 -35.11 -4.79
N ARG A 239 -4.21 -35.75 -4.02
CA ARG A 239 -4.14 -35.52 -2.57
C ARG A 239 -2.99 -34.60 -2.19
N ILE A 240 -3.13 -33.92 -1.05
CA ILE A 240 -2.08 -33.01 -0.56
C ILE A 240 -0.80 -33.75 -0.16
N ASP A 241 -0.90 -35.03 0.21
CA ASP A 241 0.21 -35.91 0.63
C ASP A 241 0.87 -36.63 -0.55
N GLU A 242 0.30 -36.52 -1.75
CA GLU A 242 0.86 -37.07 -2.98
C GLU A 242 1.95 -36.15 -3.53
N ASP A 243 3.21 -36.59 -3.40
CA ASP A 243 4.38 -35.84 -3.85
C ASP A 243 4.29 -35.46 -5.34
N GLY A 244 4.33 -34.15 -5.59
CA GLY A 244 4.31 -33.62 -6.95
C GLY A 244 2.90 -33.48 -7.56
N SER A 245 1.83 -33.74 -6.79
CA SER A 245 0.46 -33.46 -7.21
C SER A 245 0.16 -31.96 -7.20
N ARG A 246 -0.90 -31.52 -7.88
CA ARG A 246 -1.32 -30.10 -7.86
C ARG A 246 -1.84 -29.72 -6.48
N ALA A 247 -2.52 -30.63 -5.78
CA ALA A 247 -2.99 -30.39 -4.42
C ALA A 247 -1.80 -30.13 -3.47
N ASN A 248 -0.75 -30.95 -3.55
CA ASN A 248 0.47 -30.80 -2.78
C ASN A 248 1.13 -29.43 -3.03
N LYS A 249 1.29 -29.03 -4.30
CA LYS A 249 1.89 -27.71 -4.64
C LYS A 249 1.07 -26.52 -4.19
N ILE A 250 -0.26 -26.59 -4.26
CA ILE A 250 -1.14 -25.53 -3.74
C ILE A 250 -1.03 -25.47 -2.21
N TYR A 251 -1.00 -26.62 -1.54
CA TYR A 251 -0.93 -26.71 -0.08
C TYR A 251 0.36 -26.10 0.49
N HIS A 252 1.51 -26.36 -0.15
CA HIS A 252 2.82 -25.85 0.28
C HIS A 252 3.24 -24.52 -0.38
N PHE A 253 2.34 -23.88 -1.12
CA PHE A 253 2.64 -22.68 -1.90
C PHE A 253 3.24 -21.53 -1.08
N GLY A 254 2.68 -21.24 0.10
CA GLY A 254 3.08 -20.09 0.93
C GLY A 254 4.57 -20.12 1.26
N GLY A 255 5.05 -21.27 1.75
CA GLY A 255 6.46 -21.52 2.01
C GLY A 255 7.35 -21.49 0.77
N GLN A 256 6.93 -22.23 -0.25
CA GLN A 256 7.73 -22.46 -1.45
C GLN A 256 7.85 -21.24 -2.36
N PHE A 257 6.91 -20.29 -2.31
CA PHE A 257 6.87 -19.17 -3.24
C PHE A 257 6.90 -17.80 -2.57
N LEU A 258 6.10 -17.56 -1.52
CA LEU A 258 5.97 -16.21 -0.95
C LEU A 258 7.24 -15.80 -0.21
N GLU A 259 7.65 -16.61 0.77
CA GLU A 259 8.72 -16.25 1.71
C GLU A 259 10.12 -16.36 1.09
N GLY A 260 10.38 -17.40 0.29
CA GLY A 260 11.71 -17.69 -0.25
C GLY A 260 12.06 -16.96 -1.54
N ILE A 261 11.07 -16.54 -2.33
CA ILE A 261 11.29 -16.14 -3.73
C ILE A 261 10.65 -14.81 -4.05
N PHE A 262 9.35 -14.69 -3.84
CA PHE A 262 8.61 -13.52 -4.29
C PHE A 262 9.09 -12.27 -3.56
N LEU A 263 9.41 -12.40 -2.27
CA LEU A 263 9.90 -11.31 -1.45
C LEU A 263 11.42 -11.12 -1.56
N SER A 264 12.17 -12.16 -1.90
CA SER A 264 13.62 -12.06 -2.20
C SER A 264 13.89 -11.22 -3.46
N GLU A 265 12.91 -11.12 -4.36
CA GLU A 265 13.00 -10.22 -5.52
C GLU A 265 13.16 -8.75 -5.11
N LEU A 266 12.50 -8.33 -4.02
CA LEU A 266 12.68 -6.99 -3.46
C LEU A 266 14.14 -6.76 -3.07
N THR A 267 14.71 -7.69 -2.30
CA THR A 267 16.09 -7.59 -1.77
C THR A 267 17.15 -7.60 -2.85
N ASN A 268 16.96 -8.43 -3.88
CA ASN A 268 17.99 -8.63 -4.90
C ASN A 268 17.95 -7.58 -6.02
N ASN A 269 16.77 -7.05 -6.35
CA ASN A 269 16.58 -6.28 -7.57
C ASN A 269 16.04 -4.87 -7.37
N VAL A 270 15.65 -4.47 -6.17
CA VAL A 270 15.24 -3.08 -5.88
C VAL A 270 16.41 -2.29 -5.31
N GLU A 271 16.56 -1.06 -5.82
CA GLU A 271 17.62 -0.13 -5.41
C GLU A 271 17.07 1.26 -5.11
N PHE A 272 17.76 1.96 -4.22
CA PHE A 272 17.54 3.39 -4.01
C PHE A 272 17.96 4.16 -5.27
N THR A 273 17.07 5.02 -5.77
CA THR A 273 17.31 5.78 -7.01
C THR A 273 18.54 6.69 -6.91
N GLU A 274 18.77 7.30 -5.73
CA GLU A 274 19.87 8.25 -5.53
C GLU A 274 21.25 7.58 -5.42
N THR A 275 21.33 6.45 -4.69
CA THR A 275 22.62 5.84 -4.34
C THR A 275 22.92 4.56 -5.12
N GLY A 276 21.91 3.95 -5.75
CA GLY A 276 22.02 2.63 -6.37
C GLY A 276 22.20 1.48 -5.36
N GLN A 277 22.08 1.75 -4.06
CA GLN A 277 22.22 0.72 -3.02
C GLN A 277 21.06 -0.28 -3.08
N ARG A 278 21.39 -1.56 -2.91
CA ARG A 278 20.48 -2.72 -2.89
C ARG A 278 20.48 -3.39 -1.53
N GLY A 279 19.68 -4.44 -1.36
CA GLY A 279 19.58 -5.18 -0.09
C GLY A 279 18.43 -4.69 0.79
N LEU A 280 17.38 -4.14 0.17
CA LEU A 280 16.15 -3.79 0.87
C LEU A 280 15.40 -5.05 1.28
N GLU A 281 15.24 -5.25 2.58
CA GLU A 281 14.42 -6.33 3.11
C GLU A 281 12.98 -5.83 3.30
N ARG A 282 12.03 -6.73 3.13
CA ARG A 282 10.62 -6.44 3.43
C ARG A 282 10.47 -6.19 4.93
N GLY A 283 9.61 -5.24 5.28
CA GLY A 283 9.04 -5.16 6.62
C GLY A 283 7.65 -5.78 6.62
N MET A 284 6.65 -4.95 6.91
CA MET A 284 5.24 -5.34 6.95
C MET A 284 4.68 -5.49 5.53
N VAL A 285 3.98 -6.60 5.26
CA VAL A 285 3.41 -6.90 3.94
C VAL A 285 1.94 -7.28 4.02
N LYS A 286 1.15 -6.86 3.03
CA LYS A 286 -0.25 -7.26 2.86
C LYS A 286 -0.39 -7.96 1.52
N GLY A 287 -0.67 -9.25 1.53
CA GLY A 287 -0.75 -10.08 0.32
C GLY A 287 -2.12 -10.70 0.09
N HIS A 288 -2.42 -10.99 -1.17
CA HIS A 288 -3.56 -11.79 -1.59
C HIS A 288 -3.16 -12.75 -2.71
N ILE A 289 -3.62 -14.00 -2.59
CA ILE A 289 -3.45 -15.07 -3.56
C ILE A 289 -4.83 -15.56 -3.98
N ASN A 290 -5.09 -15.54 -5.28
CA ASN A 290 -6.32 -16.11 -5.84
C ASN A 290 -5.97 -17.24 -6.80
N TRP A 291 -6.30 -18.47 -6.40
CA TRP A 291 -6.23 -19.63 -7.27
C TRP A 291 -7.44 -19.70 -8.17
N THR A 292 -7.22 -19.87 -9.47
CA THR A 292 -8.30 -20.00 -10.45
C THR A 292 -7.93 -21.00 -11.54
N LYS A 293 -8.94 -21.46 -12.28
CA LYS A 293 -8.72 -22.30 -13.46
C LYS A 293 -9.23 -21.59 -14.69
N ASP A 294 -8.43 -21.65 -15.75
CA ASP A 294 -8.89 -21.20 -17.04
C ASP A 294 -10.05 -22.10 -17.52
N PRO A 295 -11.22 -21.55 -17.85
CA PRO A 295 -12.38 -22.34 -18.20
C PRO A 295 -12.20 -23.11 -19.52
N LYS A 296 -11.36 -22.60 -20.44
CA LYS A 296 -11.10 -23.19 -21.76
C LYS A 296 -9.96 -24.19 -21.71
N THR A 297 -8.82 -23.83 -21.14
CA THR A 297 -7.62 -24.69 -21.12
C THR A 297 -7.58 -25.63 -19.91
N LYS A 298 -8.44 -25.40 -18.92
CA LYS A 298 -8.45 -26.09 -17.61
C LYS A 298 -7.14 -25.94 -16.83
N GLU A 299 -6.26 -25.02 -17.24
CA GLU A 299 -5.01 -24.73 -16.56
C GLU A 299 -5.30 -24.10 -15.19
N ILE A 300 -4.70 -24.65 -14.14
CA ILE A 300 -4.74 -24.08 -12.80
C ILE A 300 -3.62 -23.05 -12.65
N TYR A 301 -3.93 -21.87 -12.14
CA TYR A 301 -2.95 -20.84 -11.86
C TYR A 301 -3.32 -19.97 -10.66
N ALA A 302 -2.32 -19.36 -10.04
CA ALA A 302 -2.48 -18.36 -9.00
C ALA A 302 -2.25 -16.95 -9.57
N LYS A 303 -3.09 -16.00 -9.16
CA LYS A 303 -2.80 -14.57 -9.23
C LYS A 303 -2.34 -14.14 -7.84
N VAL A 304 -1.12 -13.63 -7.74
CA VAL A 304 -0.53 -13.15 -6.49
C VAL A 304 -0.40 -11.64 -6.58
N ASN A 305 -0.80 -10.94 -5.52
CA ASN A 305 -0.60 -9.50 -5.36
C ASN A 305 -0.12 -9.24 -3.93
N ILE A 306 1.04 -8.60 -3.77
CA ILE A 306 1.60 -8.26 -2.46
C ILE A 306 1.97 -6.80 -2.44
N ASN A 307 1.45 -6.10 -1.43
CA ASN A 307 1.79 -4.73 -1.09
C ASN A 307 2.86 -4.74 0.00
N ILE A 308 4.00 -4.11 -0.27
CA ILE A 308 5.06 -3.88 0.71
C ILE A 308 4.75 -2.56 1.42
N LEU A 309 4.44 -2.61 2.72
CA LEU A 309 4.00 -1.45 3.50
C LEU A 309 5.15 -0.75 4.23
N THR A 310 6.19 -1.50 4.59
CA THR A 310 7.45 -0.97 5.13
C THR A 310 8.62 -1.79 4.59
N CYS A 311 9.83 -1.23 4.62
CA CYS A 311 11.06 -1.95 4.31
C CYS A 311 12.18 -1.63 5.31
N VAL A 312 13.18 -2.49 5.34
CA VAL A 312 14.37 -2.37 6.19
C VAL A 312 15.61 -2.36 5.31
N TYR A 313 16.57 -1.52 5.66
CA TYR A 313 17.90 -1.54 5.07
C TYR A 313 18.93 -1.70 6.17
N ALA A 314 19.85 -2.64 5.98
CA ALA A 314 21.05 -2.80 6.78
C ALA A 314 22.25 -2.63 5.86
N ASP A 315 23.24 -1.81 6.24
CA ASP A 315 24.44 -1.65 5.42
C ASP A 315 25.24 -2.97 5.41
N PRO A 316 25.44 -3.59 4.23
CA PRO A 316 26.15 -4.87 4.16
C PRO A 316 27.65 -4.74 4.44
N ILE A 317 28.21 -3.53 4.30
CA ILE A 317 29.64 -3.24 4.52
C ILE A 317 29.85 -2.80 5.97
N ASN A 318 29.00 -1.90 6.48
CA ASN A 318 29.09 -1.36 7.83
C ASN A 318 28.10 -2.03 8.79
N LYS A 319 28.55 -3.11 9.46
CA LYS A 319 27.74 -3.84 10.45
C LYS A 319 27.41 -3.04 11.70
N ASP A 320 28.12 -1.94 11.95
CA ASP A 320 27.89 -1.07 13.10
C ASP A 320 26.85 0.03 12.80
N ASP A 321 26.42 0.19 11.53
CA ASP A 321 25.33 1.11 11.18
C ASP A 321 23.98 0.49 11.58
N PRO A 322 23.18 1.17 12.41
CA PRO A 322 21.88 0.65 12.82
C PRO A 322 20.96 0.45 11.61
N GLN A 323 20.13 -0.58 11.70
CA GLN A 323 19.10 -0.86 10.69
C GLN A 323 18.16 0.34 10.54
N ARG A 324 17.88 0.70 9.28
CA ARG A 324 17.00 1.81 8.94
C ARG A 324 15.69 1.26 8.43
N PHE A 325 14.61 1.71 9.04
CA PHE A 325 13.24 1.34 8.66
C PHE A 325 12.63 2.46 7.83
N TYR A 326 11.89 2.12 6.78
CA TYR A 326 11.28 3.10 5.90
C TYR A 326 9.80 2.80 5.63
N ALA A 327 9.03 3.86 5.42
CA ALA A 327 7.66 3.83 4.94
C ALA A 327 7.37 5.04 4.05
N ILE A 328 6.25 5.01 3.33
CA ILE A 328 5.78 6.19 2.60
C ILE A 328 5.29 7.25 3.61
N GLY A 329 5.78 8.47 3.47
CA GLY A 329 5.41 9.61 4.29
C GLY A 329 3.99 10.12 4.04
N SER A 330 3.55 11.07 4.87
CA SER A 330 2.24 11.74 4.77
C SER A 330 1.97 12.42 3.44
N ASP A 331 3.03 12.72 2.68
CA ASP A 331 2.93 13.33 1.36
C ASP A 331 2.42 12.36 0.28
N GLY A 332 2.35 11.06 0.60
CA GLY A 332 1.81 10.00 -0.24
C GLY A 332 2.81 9.39 -1.22
N SER A 333 4.08 9.82 -1.21
CA SER A 333 5.07 9.37 -2.20
C SER A 333 6.52 9.29 -1.72
N SER A 334 6.93 10.12 -0.76
CA SER A 334 8.33 10.13 -0.33
C SER A 334 8.62 8.93 0.56
N LEU A 335 9.77 8.29 0.35
CA LEU A 335 10.27 7.24 1.22
C LEU A 335 10.97 7.87 2.43
N THR A 336 10.32 7.79 3.59
CA THR A 336 10.78 8.45 4.80
C THR A 336 11.32 7.43 5.80
N MET A 337 12.49 7.72 6.38
CA MET A 337 13.06 6.92 7.47
C MET A 337 12.23 7.08 8.76
N ILE A 338 11.85 5.96 9.33
CA ILE A 338 11.07 5.86 10.57
C ILE A 338 12.02 6.01 11.76
N SER A 339 11.77 6.98 12.63
CA SER A 339 12.50 7.08 13.91
C SER A 339 11.93 6.11 14.95
N GLU A 340 12.70 5.82 15.99
CA GLU A 340 12.28 4.96 17.09
C GLU A 340 10.93 5.39 17.70
N GLU A 341 10.73 6.68 17.90
CA GLU A 341 9.48 7.26 18.43
C GLU A 341 8.25 7.06 17.53
N GLU A 342 8.45 6.86 16.22
CA GLU A 342 7.37 6.70 15.23
C GLU A 342 7.10 5.23 14.90
N LEU A 343 8.03 4.33 15.26
CA LEU A 343 8.00 2.92 14.89
C LEU A 343 6.75 2.22 15.40
N GLU A 344 6.35 2.45 16.65
CA GLU A 344 5.15 1.85 17.23
C GLU A 344 3.88 2.28 16.47
N GLN A 345 3.77 3.57 16.15
CA GLN A 345 2.63 4.12 15.41
C GLN A 345 2.53 3.50 14.01
N VAL A 346 3.64 3.46 13.28
CA VAL A 346 3.69 2.91 11.91
C VAL A 346 3.39 1.42 11.92
N ASN A 347 4.01 0.65 12.83
CA ASN A 347 3.80 -0.79 12.94
C ASN A 347 2.35 -1.15 13.29
N LYS A 348 1.74 -0.41 14.23
CA LYS A 348 0.34 -0.62 14.60
C LYS A 348 -0.59 -0.39 13.40
N ARG A 349 -0.36 0.71 12.66
CA ARG A 349 -1.16 1.04 11.47
C ARG A 349 -1.03 -0.04 10.39
N CYS A 350 0.19 -0.48 10.10
CA CYS A 350 0.42 -1.56 9.14
C CYS A 350 -0.24 -2.87 9.60
N SER A 351 -0.14 -3.21 10.89
CA SER A 351 -0.78 -4.40 11.46
C SER A 351 -2.30 -4.37 11.32
N ASP A 352 -2.92 -3.21 11.58
CA ASP A 352 -4.37 -3.03 11.46
C ASP A 352 -4.83 -3.12 9.99
N GLU A 353 -4.03 -2.63 9.03
CA GLU A 353 -4.27 -2.74 7.59
C GLU A 353 -4.13 -4.19 7.09
N ILE A 354 -3.13 -4.92 7.59
CA ILE A 354 -2.92 -6.35 7.29
C ILE A 354 -4.07 -7.20 7.85
N ALA A 355 -4.51 -6.89 9.07
CA ALA A 355 -5.63 -7.59 9.71
C ALA A 355 -7.01 -7.22 9.13
N GLY A 356 -7.07 -6.28 8.19
CA GLY A 356 -8.32 -5.80 7.59
C GLY A 356 -9.21 -5.00 8.56
N LYS A 357 -8.64 -4.48 9.66
CA LYS A 357 -9.35 -3.55 10.56
C LYS A 357 -9.46 -2.15 9.95
N THR A 358 -8.51 -1.82 9.08
CA THR A 358 -8.53 -0.65 8.23
C THR A 358 -8.42 -1.05 6.76
N GLU A 359 -8.88 -0.18 5.89
CA GLU A 359 -8.77 -0.34 4.44
C GLU A 359 -8.20 0.95 3.86
N ASN A 360 -7.11 0.83 3.10
CA ASN A 360 -6.46 1.95 2.43
C ASN A 360 -6.05 3.05 3.43
N ASN A 361 -5.46 2.65 4.56
CA ASN A 361 -4.84 3.57 5.53
C ASN A 361 -3.31 3.64 5.43
N VAL A 362 -2.70 2.84 4.57
CA VAL A 362 -1.26 2.83 4.33
C VAL A 362 -1.01 2.84 2.83
N VAL A 363 -0.20 3.80 2.37
CA VAL A 363 0.30 3.81 1.00
C VAL A 363 1.43 2.78 0.92
N PRO A 364 1.32 1.74 0.08
CA PRO A 364 2.40 0.76 -0.06
C PRO A 364 3.58 1.38 -0.81
N LEU A 365 4.81 1.02 -0.42
CA LEU A 365 6.03 1.44 -1.12
C LEU A 365 6.04 0.90 -2.54
N CYS A 366 5.70 -0.38 -2.67
CA CYS A 366 5.54 -1.04 -3.95
C CYS A 366 4.49 -2.14 -3.86
N THR A 367 3.96 -2.48 -5.04
CA THR A 367 3.06 -3.60 -5.26
C THR A 367 3.72 -4.57 -6.22
N MET A 368 3.86 -5.81 -5.80
CA MET A 368 4.41 -6.91 -6.58
C MET A 368 3.26 -7.82 -7.00
N SER A 369 3.13 -8.09 -8.29
CA SER A 369 2.09 -8.95 -8.83
C SER A 369 2.69 -10.06 -9.67
N ALA A 370 2.16 -11.29 -9.54
CA ALA A 370 2.54 -12.41 -10.39
C ALA A 370 1.38 -13.27 -10.83
N ARG A 371 1.62 -13.99 -11.93
CA ARG A 371 0.84 -15.15 -12.33
C ARG A 371 1.71 -16.40 -12.22
N ILE A 372 1.31 -17.35 -11.39
CA ILE A 372 2.02 -18.62 -11.18
C ILE A 372 1.22 -19.78 -11.76
N SER A 373 1.83 -20.57 -12.64
CA SER A 373 1.24 -21.80 -13.18
C SER A 373 1.79 -23.06 -12.50
N LEU A 374 1.11 -24.18 -12.76
CA LEU A 374 1.49 -25.53 -12.32
C LEU A 374 1.84 -26.45 -13.51
N PRO A 375 2.91 -26.18 -14.27
CA PRO A 375 3.35 -27.07 -15.34
C PRO A 375 3.77 -28.45 -14.80
N VAL A 376 3.83 -29.43 -15.70
CA VAL A 376 4.35 -30.78 -15.43
C VAL A 376 5.80 -30.86 -15.93
N ASP A 377 6.71 -31.32 -15.07
CA ASP A 377 8.06 -31.69 -15.47
C ASP A 377 7.98 -33.01 -16.25
N ARG A 378 8.38 -32.98 -17.53
CA ARG A 378 8.29 -34.14 -18.43
C ARG A 378 9.19 -35.31 -18.00
N SER A 379 10.25 -35.03 -17.25
CA SER A 379 11.20 -36.06 -16.82
C SER A 379 10.70 -36.87 -15.62
N THR A 380 9.94 -36.23 -14.71
CA THR A 380 9.47 -36.85 -13.46
C THR A 380 7.96 -37.10 -13.46
N GLY A 381 7.21 -36.47 -14.36
CA GLY A 381 5.74 -36.48 -14.36
C GLY A 381 5.11 -35.63 -13.24
N LYS A 382 5.91 -34.94 -12.43
CA LYS A 382 5.46 -34.16 -11.27
C LYS A 382 5.17 -32.71 -11.64
N HIS A 383 4.20 -32.10 -10.97
CA HIS A 383 3.94 -30.67 -11.08
C HIS A 383 4.98 -29.85 -10.31
N PHE A 384 5.22 -28.61 -10.73
CA PHE A 384 6.06 -27.63 -10.02
C PHE A 384 5.49 -26.21 -10.21
N LEU A 385 5.99 -25.23 -9.44
CA LEU A 385 5.55 -23.84 -9.53
C LEU A 385 6.40 -23.07 -10.54
N ARG A 386 5.75 -22.29 -11.42
CA ARG A 386 6.46 -21.44 -12.37
C ARG A 386 5.81 -20.06 -12.50
N ALA A 387 6.62 -19.01 -12.40
CA ALA A 387 6.18 -17.66 -12.70
C ALA A 387 6.06 -17.44 -14.21
N ASP A 388 4.87 -17.12 -14.70
CA ASP A 388 4.64 -16.80 -16.11
C ASP A 388 4.65 -15.29 -16.38
N LYS A 389 4.26 -14.52 -15.36
CA LYS A 389 4.23 -13.05 -15.40
C LYS A 389 4.64 -12.52 -14.03
N PHE A 390 5.39 -11.44 -14.04
CA PHE A 390 5.74 -10.69 -12.84
C PHE A 390 5.78 -9.20 -13.17
N THR A 391 5.20 -8.39 -12.29
CA THR A 391 5.19 -6.94 -12.36
C THR A 391 5.52 -6.38 -10.99
N ILE A 392 6.39 -5.38 -10.93
CA ILE A 392 6.62 -4.58 -9.73
C ILE A 392 6.30 -3.13 -10.03
N SER A 393 5.46 -2.52 -9.20
CA SER A 393 5.07 -1.11 -9.31
C SER A 393 5.45 -0.35 -8.06
N PHE A 394 6.14 0.77 -8.21
CA PHE A 394 6.59 1.61 -7.10
C PHE A 394 5.68 2.82 -6.96
N ASN A 395 5.32 3.18 -5.73
CA ASN A 395 4.56 4.39 -5.41
C ASN A 395 5.47 5.51 -4.88
N THR A 396 6.78 5.35 -5.02
CA THR A 396 7.78 6.33 -4.64
C THR A 396 8.79 6.51 -5.77
N PRO A 397 9.28 7.73 -6.02
CA PRO A 397 10.39 7.95 -6.95
C PRO A 397 11.74 7.53 -6.36
N ASP A 398 11.80 7.26 -5.06
CA ASP A 398 13.05 7.00 -4.32
C ASP A 398 13.55 5.57 -4.50
N LEU A 399 12.71 4.68 -5.06
CA LEU A 399 13.02 3.30 -5.37
C LEU A 399 12.82 3.01 -6.86
N ARG A 400 13.64 2.10 -7.38
CA ARG A 400 13.49 1.56 -8.73
C ARG A 400 13.89 0.09 -8.79
N SER A 401 13.44 -0.60 -9.82
CA SER A 401 13.95 -1.94 -10.14
C SER A 401 15.20 -1.82 -10.99
N SER A 402 16.22 -2.59 -10.66
CA SER A 402 17.39 -2.81 -11.51
C SER A 402 17.08 -3.50 -12.84
N LYS A 403 15.85 -4.03 -12.99
CA LYS A 403 15.32 -4.61 -14.23
C LYS A 403 14.54 -3.61 -15.08
N GLU A 404 14.44 -2.36 -14.64
CA GLU A 404 13.87 -1.28 -15.45
C GLU A 404 14.78 -1.04 -16.65
N ASP A 405 14.27 -1.23 -17.87
CA ASP A 405 15.02 -0.91 -19.09
C ASP A 405 15.38 0.58 -19.05
N HIS A 406 16.67 0.93 -19.16
CA HIS A 406 17.18 2.33 -19.16
C HIS A 406 16.62 3.23 -20.29
N LEU A 407 15.65 2.77 -21.06
CA LEU A 407 15.00 3.50 -22.14
C LEU A 407 13.98 4.55 -21.65
N TYR A 408 13.74 4.66 -20.34
CA TYR A 408 12.77 5.60 -19.74
C TYR A 408 13.37 6.94 -19.24
N GLU A 409 14.64 7.24 -19.52
CA GLU A 409 15.19 8.59 -19.25
C GLU A 409 14.58 9.70 -20.15
N HIS A 410 13.69 9.38 -21.10
CA HIS A 410 13.02 10.34 -21.97
C HIS A 410 11.50 10.50 -21.73
N SER A 411 10.94 9.84 -20.71
CA SER A 411 9.49 9.90 -20.43
C SER A 411 9.12 10.73 -19.21
N ARG A 412 10.10 11.15 -18.39
CA ARG A 412 9.89 12.25 -17.44
C ARG A 412 9.54 13.47 -18.30
N PHE A 413 8.38 14.08 -18.08
CA PHE A 413 7.72 15.11 -18.90
C PHE A 413 6.75 14.61 -20.00
N ARG A 414 5.72 13.87 -19.60
CA ARG A 414 4.36 14.26 -20.02
C ARG A 414 3.60 14.75 -18.81
N ALA A 415 3.86 16.00 -18.45
CA ALA A 415 2.95 16.78 -17.63
C ALA A 415 1.56 16.69 -18.26
N ILE A 416 0.61 16.26 -17.44
CA ILE A 416 -0.82 16.48 -17.63
C ILE A 416 -0.98 17.97 -17.99
N LYS A 417 -1.44 18.24 -19.22
CA LYS A 417 -1.87 19.57 -19.63
C LYS A 417 -3.22 19.89 -19.02
#